data_AF-A0A3B9X8E6-F1
#
_entry.id   AF-A0A3B9X8E6-F1
#
_cell.length_a   1.000
_cell.length_b   1.000
_cell.length_c   1.000
_cell.angle_alpha   90.00
_cell.angle_beta   90.00
_cell.angle_gamma   90.00
#
_symmetry.space_group_name_H-M   'P 1'
#
loop_
_entity.id
_entity.type
_entity.pdbx_description
1 polymer ?
#
loop_
_entity_poly.entity_id
_entity_poly.type
_entity_poly.pdbx_seq_one_letter_code
_entity_poly.pdbx_strand_id
1 'polypeptide(L)'
;MIKHFNTLWLALVAVFLLLLAFNPALVSRESISALLGQLGTSALIVYILLSLTRALVMIPSTPFILAGAISFPQMPVTIFVISYIGVVVGTLLIYSFPAFGSYDQYLEAKYPKQIGVIKGKMQGRYSFWIVIGWSFFPLVPTDLICYVAGIAKMSYKKLVAAVVIGELPVVTFYVFAGVELGEWLRV
;
A
#
# COMPACT_ATOMS: atom_id res chain seq x y z
N MET A 1 25.99 7.16 5.27
CA MET A 1 24.78 8.02 5.25
C MET A 1 23.43 7.29 5.19
N ILE A 2 23.36 5.98 4.89
CA ILE A 2 22.07 5.27 4.69
C ILE A 2 21.40 4.78 6.00
N LYS A 3 22.11 4.79 7.14
CA LYS A 3 21.61 4.25 8.44
C LYS A 3 20.41 4.99 9.04
N HIS A 4 20.13 6.23 8.62
CA HIS A 4 19.04 7.04 9.16
C HIS A 4 17.82 7.14 8.25
N PHE A 5 17.84 6.53 7.06
CA PHE A 5 16.71 6.60 6.13
C PHE A 5 15.43 6.06 6.77
N ASN A 6 15.51 4.91 7.43
CA ASN A 6 14.35 4.30 8.09
C ASN A 6 13.87 5.10 9.30
N THR A 7 14.79 5.75 10.03
CA THR A 7 14.43 6.62 11.16
C THR A 7 13.75 7.91 10.67
N LEU A 8 14.27 8.49 9.59
CA LEU A 8 13.69 9.66 8.93
C LEU A 8 12.29 9.34 8.39
N TRP A 9 12.14 8.17 7.78
CA TRP A 9 10.87 7.66 7.29
C TRP A 9 9.85 7.43 8.42
N LEU A 10 10.27 6.77 9.52
CA LEU A 10 9.42 6.58 10.70
C LEU A 10 9.00 7.91 11.34
N ALA A 11 9.91 8.89 11.39
CA ALA A 11 9.61 10.23 11.88
C ALA A 11 8.61 10.95 10.97
N LEU A 12 8.77 10.84 9.64
CA LEU A 12 7.81 11.38 8.66
C LEU A 12 6.41 10.78 8.82
N VAL A 13 6.32 9.46 8.96
CA VAL A 13 5.04 8.76 9.20
C VAL A 13 4.42 9.21 10.53
N ALA A 14 5.21 9.29 11.61
CA ALA A 14 4.73 9.75 12.91
C ALA A 14 4.22 11.20 12.87
N VAL A 15 4.93 12.09 12.19
CA VAL A 15 4.50 13.49 11.99
C VAL A 15 3.21 13.56 11.18
N PHE A 16 3.09 12.77 10.11
CA PHE A 16 1.87 12.71 9.30
C PHE A 16 0.66 12.20 10.10
N LEU A 17 0.83 11.14 10.90
CA LEU A 17 -0.21 10.61 11.78
C LEU A 17 -0.62 11.62 12.87
N LEU A 18 0.35 12.33 13.47
CA LEU A 18 0.07 13.39 14.43
C LEU A 18 -0.70 14.55 13.78
N LEU A 19 -0.30 14.98 12.58
CA LEU A 19 -1.01 16.02 11.83
C LEU A 19 -2.46 15.65 11.55
N LEU A 20 -2.74 14.39 11.18
CA LEU A 20 -4.10 13.88 10.99
C LEU A 20 -4.88 13.81 12.31
N ALA A 21 -4.26 13.39 13.41
CA ALA A 21 -4.90 13.31 14.72
C ALA A 21 -5.26 14.70 15.29
N PHE A 22 -4.40 15.70 15.06
CA PHE A 22 -4.63 17.07 15.52
C PHE A 22 -5.48 17.90 14.55
N ASN A 23 -5.61 17.48 13.28
CA ASN A 23 -6.44 18.15 12.29
C ASN A 23 -7.38 17.15 11.60
N PRO A 24 -8.32 16.52 12.34
CA PRO A 24 -9.30 15.61 11.74
C PRO A 24 -10.16 16.31 10.68
N ALA A 25 -10.26 17.64 10.75
CA ALA A 25 -10.88 18.48 9.73
C ALA A 25 -10.22 18.38 8.34
N LEU A 26 -8.93 18.02 8.23
CA LEU A 26 -8.28 17.80 6.93
C LEU A 26 -8.85 16.58 6.18
N VAL A 27 -9.46 15.64 6.92
CA VAL A 27 -10.15 14.47 6.38
C VAL A 27 -11.68 14.65 6.48
N SER A 28 -12.16 15.85 6.78
CA SER A 28 -13.60 16.12 6.79
C SER A 28 -14.16 16.02 5.38
N ARG A 29 -15.45 15.68 5.30
CA ARG A 29 -16.19 15.63 4.05
C ARG A 29 -16.08 16.94 3.29
N GLU A 30 -16.20 18.07 3.98
CA GLU A 30 -16.20 19.41 3.41
C GLU A 30 -14.83 19.77 2.85
N SER A 31 -13.74 19.44 3.56
CA SER A 31 -12.38 19.71 3.10
C SER A 31 -11.98 18.82 1.93
N ILE A 32 -12.35 17.53 1.96
CA ILE A 32 -12.12 16.62 0.83
C ILE A 32 -12.95 17.08 -0.38
N SER A 33 -14.23 17.41 -0.19
CA SER A 33 -15.09 17.87 -1.28
C SER A 33 -14.65 19.21 -1.85
N ALA A 34 -14.17 20.15 -1.02
CA ALA A 34 -13.64 21.42 -1.47
C ALA A 34 -12.31 21.26 -2.24
N LEU A 35 -11.41 20.38 -1.76
CA LEU A 35 -10.16 20.06 -2.43
C LEU A 35 -10.40 19.42 -3.80
N LEU A 36 -11.31 18.45 -3.87
CA LEU A 36 -11.70 17.80 -5.12
C LEU A 36 -12.39 18.79 -6.07
N GLY A 37 -13.26 19.66 -5.53
CA GLY A 37 -13.93 20.72 -6.30
C GLY A 37 -12.95 21.73 -6.90
N GLN A 38 -11.89 22.10 -6.18
CA GLN A 38 -10.83 22.96 -6.69
C GLN A 38 -9.96 22.26 -7.75
N LEU A 39 -9.69 20.96 -7.59
CA LEU A 39 -8.84 20.20 -8.51
C LEU A 39 -9.56 19.83 -9.81
N GLY A 40 -10.88 19.63 -9.80
CA GLY A 40 -11.66 19.27 -10.99
C GLY A 40 -11.06 18.07 -11.73
N THR A 41 -10.81 18.20 -13.04
CA THR A 41 -10.20 17.14 -13.87
C THR A 41 -8.80 16.71 -13.39
N SER A 42 -8.07 17.59 -12.69
CA SER A 42 -6.74 17.26 -12.15
C SER A 42 -6.80 16.34 -10.92
N ALA A 43 -7.96 16.21 -10.27
CA ALA A 43 -8.13 15.35 -9.09
C ALA A 43 -7.81 13.87 -9.40
N LEU A 44 -8.16 13.40 -10.60
CA LEU A 44 -7.85 12.03 -11.03
C LEU A 44 -6.34 11.82 -11.20
N ILE A 45 -5.62 12.83 -11.69
CA ILE A 45 -4.16 12.79 -11.83
C ILE A 45 -3.51 12.74 -10.45
N VAL A 46 -3.96 13.58 -9.52
CA VAL A 46 -3.49 13.55 -8.13
C VAL A 46 -3.73 12.18 -7.51
N TYR A 47 -4.92 11.61 -7.71
CA TYR A 47 -5.25 10.27 -7.24
C TYR A 47 -4.31 9.18 -7.80
N ILE A 48 -4.00 9.22 -9.10
CA ILE A 48 -3.05 8.29 -9.73
C ILE A 48 -1.67 8.44 -9.09
N LEU A 49 -1.17 9.66 -8.93
CA LEU A 49 0.14 9.92 -8.34
C LEU A 49 0.20 9.40 -6.89
N LEU A 50 -0.83 9.67 -6.08
CA LEU A 50 -0.91 9.17 -4.72
C LEU A 50 -0.97 7.64 -4.68
N SER A 51 -1.77 7.01 -5.55
CA SER A 51 -1.89 5.55 -5.62
C SER A 51 -0.58 4.85 -6.02
N LEU A 52 0.25 5.51 -6.83
CA LEU A 52 1.55 4.98 -7.26
C LEU A 52 2.66 5.26 -6.22
N THR A 53 2.63 6.43 -5.58
CA THR A 53 3.70 6.87 -4.66
C THR A 53 3.49 6.42 -3.22
N ARG A 54 2.27 6.03 -2.82
CA ARG A 54 1.97 5.57 -1.44
C ARG A 54 2.92 4.48 -0.93
N ALA A 55 3.40 3.62 -1.84
CA ALA A 55 4.24 2.49 -1.52
C ALA A 55 5.66 2.92 -1.10
N LEU A 56 6.12 4.09 -1.54
CA LEU A 56 7.37 4.69 -1.08
C LEU A 56 7.31 5.06 0.41
N VAL A 57 6.11 5.33 0.88
CA VAL A 57 5.81 5.72 2.26
C VAL A 57 5.24 4.56 3.08
N MET A 58 5.24 3.34 2.53
CA MET A 58 4.59 2.10 3.04
C MET A 58 3.21 2.33 3.68
N ILE A 59 2.44 3.26 3.12
CA ILE A 59 1.06 3.49 3.56
C ILE A 59 0.18 2.44 2.86
N PRO A 60 -0.68 1.73 3.62
CA PRO A 60 -1.63 0.77 3.06
C PRO A 60 -2.44 1.35 1.89
N SER A 61 -2.85 0.49 0.95
CA SER A 61 -3.66 0.88 -0.21
C SER A 61 -5.07 1.35 0.17
N THR A 62 -5.66 0.75 1.20
CA THR A 62 -7.04 0.96 1.66
C THR A 62 -7.49 2.43 1.73
N PRO A 63 -6.80 3.35 2.43
CA PRO A 63 -7.22 4.76 2.49
C PRO A 63 -7.28 5.43 1.12
N PHE A 64 -6.36 5.09 0.22
CA PHE A 64 -6.36 5.64 -1.14
C PHE A 64 -7.48 5.06 -1.98
N ILE A 65 -7.73 3.74 -1.91
CA ILE A 65 -8.84 3.09 -2.63
C ILE A 65 -10.17 3.73 -2.22
N LEU A 66 -10.40 3.87 -0.91
CA LEU A 66 -11.60 4.51 -0.37
C LEU A 66 -11.70 5.98 -0.80
N ALA A 67 -10.62 6.75 -0.70
CA ALA A 67 -10.60 8.13 -1.15
C ALA A 67 -10.96 8.25 -2.63
N GLY A 68 -10.39 7.41 -3.50
CA GLY A 68 -10.73 7.36 -4.92
C GLY A 68 -12.20 7.00 -5.16
N ALA A 69 -12.70 5.97 -4.48
CA ALA A 69 -14.07 5.49 -4.65
C ALA A 69 -15.13 6.51 -4.18
N ILE A 70 -14.89 7.17 -3.04
CA ILE A 70 -15.75 8.24 -2.52
C ILE A 70 -15.72 9.46 -3.44
N SER A 71 -14.53 9.82 -3.95
CA SER A 71 -14.33 11.00 -4.81
C SER A 71 -14.93 10.81 -6.20
N PHE A 72 -14.86 9.59 -6.75
CA PHE A 72 -15.25 9.27 -8.12
C PHE A 72 -16.24 8.08 -8.16
N PRO A 73 -17.43 8.23 -7.54
CA PRO A 73 -18.42 7.15 -7.43
C PRO A 73 -18.89 6.64 -8.80
N GLN A 74 -18.89 7.52 -9.82
CA GLN A 74 -19.37 7.23 -11.17
C GLN A 74 -18.34 6.49 -12.03
N MET A 75 -17.12 6.30 -11.52
CA MET A 75 -16.02 5.66 -12.24
C MET A 75 -15.43 4.48 -11.46
N PRO A 76 -16.23 3.54 -10.91
CA PRO A 76 -15.73 2.49 -10.02
C PRO A 76 -14.69 1.60 -10.70
N VAL A 77 -14.91 1.28 -11.99
CA VAL A 77 -13.97 0.46 -12.78
C VAL A 77 -12.64 1.18 -12.97
N THR A 78 -12.65 2.50 -13.21
CA THR A 78 -11.41 3.27 -13.37
C THR A 78 -10.63 3.34 -12.04
N ILE A 79 -11.33 3.57 -10.93
CA ILE A 79 -10.72 3.58 -9.60
C ILE A 79 -10.15 2.21 -9.26
N PHE A 80 -10.87 1.14 -9.57
CA PHE A 80 -10.37 -0.23 -9.43
C PHE A 80 -9.07 -0.43 -10.22
N VAL A 81 -9.06 -0.11 -11.52
CA VAL A 81 -7.86 -0.29 -12.37
C VAL A 81 -6.67 0.51 -11.84
N ILE A 82 -6.85 1.79 -11.51
CA ILE A 82 -5.78 2.65 -10.98
C ILE A 82 -5.27 2.11 -9.65
N SER A 83 -6.17 1.74 -8.74
CA SER A 83 -5.82 1.16 -7.42
C SER A 83 -4.99 -0.09 -7.59
N TYR A 84 -5.42 -0.97 -8.49
CA TYR A 84 -4.81 -2.27 -8.72
C TYR A 84 -3.42 -2.13 -9.35
N ILE A 85 -3.27 -1.22 -10.32
CA ILE A 85 -1.95 -0.86 -10.87
C ILE A 85 -1.07 -0.28 -9.75
N GLY A 86 -1.61 0.59 -8.90
CA GLY A 86 -0.90 1.14 -7.73
C GLY A 86 -0.39 0.07 -6.77
N VAL A 87 -1.20 -0.95 -6.49
CA VAL A 87 -0.81 -2.12 -5.67
C VAL A 87 0.33 -2.92 -6.32
N VAL A 88 0.24 -3.20 -7.62
CA VAL A 88 1.29 -3.96 -8.34
C VAL A 88 2.59 -3.17 -8.41
N VAL A 89 2.54 -1.89 -8.77
CA VAL A 89 3.71 -1.00 -8.80
C VAL A 89 4.31 -0.88 -7.40
N GLY A 90 3.48 -0.70 -6.38
CA GLY A 90 3.92 -0.64 -5.00
C GLY A 90 4.62 -1.91 -4.52
N THR A 91 4.07 -3.07 -4.90
CA THR A 91 4.69 -4.39 -4.64
C THR A 91 6.10 -4.46 -5.20
N LEU A 92 6.31 -4.03 -6.45
CA LEU A 92 7.62 -4.05 -7.09
C LEU A 92 8.61 -3.10 -6.42
N LEU A 93 8.17 -1.89 -6.07
CA LEU A 93 8.99 -0.89 -5.37
C LEU A 93 9.43 -1.39 -4.00
N ILE A 94 8.48 -1.86 -3.18
CA ILE A 94 8.74 -2.30 -1.81
C ILE A 94 9.58 -3.57 -1.79
N TYR A 95 9.30 -4.54 -2.68
CA TYR A 95 10.10 -5.76 -2.83
C TYR A 95 11.58 -5.45 -3.14
N SER A 96 11.84 -4.40 -3.90
CA SER A 96 13.20 -3.99 -4.30
C SER A 96 13.94 -3.22 -3.21
N PHE A 97 13.21 -2.67 -2.23
CA PHE A 97 13.76 -1.78 -1.21
C PHE A 97 14.86 -2.42 -0.35
N PRO A 98 14.74 -3.67 0.15
CA PRO A 98 15.80 -4.32 0.93
C PRO A 98 17.12 -4.51 0.17
N ALA A 99 17.06 -4.67 -1.15
CA ALA A 99 18.25 -4.81 -1.98
C ALA A 99 18.98 -3.48 -2.20
N PHE A 100 18.29 -2.35 -1.97
CA PHE A 100 18.86 -1.03 -2.14
C PHE A 100 19.90 -0.74 -1.05
N GLY A 101 21.12 -0.38 -1.46
CA GLY A 101 22.20 -0.04 -0.55
C GLY A 101 22.68 -1.20 0.34
N SER A 102 22.49 -2.46 -0.09
CA SER A 102 22.90 -3.67 0.65
C SER A 102 22.27 -3.79 2.04
N TYR A 103 21.07 -3.24 2.24
CA TYR A 103 20.38 -3.27 3.53
C TYR A 103 19.98 -4.70 3.94
N ASP A 104 19.66 -5.55 2.97
CA ASP A 104 19.48 -6.99 3.14
C ASP A 104 20.70 -7.68 3.76
N GLN A 105 21.91 -7.40 3.27
CA GLN A 105 23.16 -7.94 3.82
C GLN A 105 23.43 -7.42 5.23
N TYR A 106 23.13 -6.14 5.48
CA TYR A 106 23.25 -5.55 6.82
C TYR A 106 22.29 -6.22 7.82
N LEU A 107 21.03 -6.44 7.44
CA LEU A 107 20.06 -7.13 8.27
C LEU A 107 20.43 -8.59 8.51
N GLU A 108 20.94 -9.28 7.49
CA GLU A 108 21.40 -10.66 7.59
C GLU A 108 22.60 -10.80 8.52
N ALA A 109 23.55 -9.87 8.48
CA ALA A 109 24.67 -9.84 9.40
C ALA A 109 24.24 -9.55 10.85
N LYS A 110 23.24 -8.68 11.05
CA LYS A 110 22.77 -8.28 12.38
C LYS A 110 21.80 -9.27 13.02
N TYR A 111 20.95 -9.94 12.22
CA TYR A 111 19.88 -10.81 12.67
C TYR A 111 19.84 -12.16 11.91
N PRO A 112 20.93 -12.93 11.90
CA PRO A 112 21.07 -14.11 11.03
C PRO A 112 20.02 -15.19 11.31
N LYS A 113 19.65 -15.41 12.59
CA LYS A 113 18.63 -16.41 12.97
C LYS A 113 17.24 -16.03 12.45
N GLN A 114 16.83 -14.78 12.62
CA GLN A 114 15.53 -14.28 12.19
C GLN A 114 15.41 -14.29 10.67
N ILE A 115 16.44 -13.82 9.97
CA ILE A 115 16.49 -13.82 8.50
C ILE A 115 16.47 -15.26 7.95
N GLY A 116 17.16 -16.21 8.59
CA GLY A 116 17.11 -17.63 8.23
C GLY A 116 15.70 -18.22 8.30
N VAL A 117 14.96 -17.93 9.38
CA VAL A 117 13.55 -18.38 9.53
C VAL A 117 12.66 -17.77 8.45
N ILE A 118 12.82 -16.48 8.18
CA ILE A 118 12.06 -15.77 7.14
C ILE A 118 12.35 -16.38 5.77
N LYS A 119 13.63 -16.57 5.40
CA LYS A 119 14.03 -17.22 4.15
C LYS A 119 13.43 -18.63 4.02
N GLY A 120 13.51 -19.45 5.07
CA GLY A 120 12.93 -20.79 5.06
C GLY A 120 11.42 -20.80 4.77
N LYS A 121 10.66 -19.87 5.36
CA LYS A 121 9.21 -19.75 5.11
C LYS A 121 8.89 -19.18 3.73
N MET A 122 9.59 -18.13 3.32
CA MET A 122 9.29 -17.36 2.11
C MET A 122 9.90 -17.93 0.82
N GLN A 123 10.87 -18.84 0.92
CA GLN A 123 11.37 -19.61 -0.21
C GLN A 123 10.72 -21.00 -0.29
N GLY A 124 10.08 -21.47 0.78
CA GLY A 124 9.41 -22.76 0.83
C GLY A 124 8.20 -22.88 -0.11
N ARG A 125 7.68 -24.10 -0.24
CA ARG A 125 6.54 -24.42 -1.12
C ARG A 125 5.27 -23.61 -0.81
N TYR A 126 5.06 -23.25 0.45
CA TYR A 126 3.87 -22.53 0.91
C TYR A 126 3.92 -21.00 0.78
N SER A 127 5.07 -20.43 0.40
CA SER A 127 5.25 -18.97 0.30
C SER A 127 4.22 -18.28 -0.60
N PHE A 128 3.76 -18.93 -1.66
CA PHE A 128 2.70 -18.40 -2.53
C PHE A 128 1.39 -18.22 -1.76
N TRP A 129 0.94 -19.27 -1.08
CA TRP A 129 -0.31 -19.28 -0.31
C TRP A 129 -0.26 -18.37 0.90
N ILE A 130 0.91 -18.24 1.54
CA ILE A 130 1.12 -17.29 2.63
C ILE A 130 0.88 -15.86 2.13
N VAL A 131 1.45 -15.48 0.98
CA VAL A 131 1.25 -14.15 0.41
C VAL A 131 -0.19 -13.92 -0.01
N ILE A 132 -0.86 -14.90 -0.64
CA ILE A 132 -2.29 -14.78 -0.99
C ILE A 132 -3.12 -14.53 0.26
N GLY A 133 -2.98 -15.37 1.29
CA GLY A 133 -3.76 -15.24 2.52
C GLY A 133 -3.49 -13.93 3.26
N TRP A 134 -2.24 -13.47 3.23
CA TRP A 134 -1.86 -12.19 3.82
C TRP A 134 -2.46 -11.00 3.06
N SER A 135 -2.37 -11.02 1.74
CA SER A 135 -2.85 -9.91 0.89
C SER A 135 -4.37 -9.89 0.77
N PHE A 136 -5.03 -11.02 1.02
CA PHE A 136 -6.48 -11.12 1.14
C PHE A 136 -7.00 -10.49 2.44
N PHE A 137 -6.19 -10.44 3.50
CA PHE A 137 -6.67 -10.01 4.79
C PHE A 137 -6.61 -8.48 4.93
N PRO A 138 -7.76 -7.78 4.95
CA PRO A 138 -7.81 -6.32 4.82
C PRO A 138 -7.13 -5.56 5.96
N LEU A 139 -6.90 -6.20 7.11
CA LEU A 139 -6.30 -5.57 8.28
C LEU A 139 -4.78 -5.69 8.30
N VAL A 140 -4.18 -6.56 7.48
CA VAL A 140 -2.73 -6.75 7.50
C VAL A 140 -2.12 -6.01 6.31
N PRO A 141 -1.07 -5.19 6.52
CA PRO A 141 -0.46 -4.45 5.41
C PRO A 141 0.21 -5.40 4.42
N THR A 142 -0.29 -5.45 3.19
CA THR A 142 0.33 -6.17 2.07
C THR A 142 1.75 -5.67 1.78
N ASP A 143 1.97 -4.37 1.96
CA ASP A 143 3.28 -3.72 1.86
C ASP A 143 4.32 -4.40 2.78
N LEU A 144 3.92 -4.87 3.96
CA LEU A 144 4.81 -5.57 4.89
C LEU A 144 5.24 -6.94 4.37
N ILE A 145 4.31 -7.74 3.83
CA ILE A 145 4.67 -9.07 3.29
C ILE A 145 5.53 -8.94 2.03
N CYS A 146 5.30 -7.91 1.21
CA CYS A 146 6.14 -7.59 0.06
C CYS A 146 7.58 -7.25 0.48
N TYR A 147 7.75 -6.47 1.55
CA TYR A 147 9.06 -6.13 2.11
C TYR A 147 9.77 -7.38 2.65
N VAL A 148 9.06 -8.21 3.41
CA VAL A 148 9.57 -9.48 3.96
C VAL A 148 9.97 -10.44 2.82
N ALA A 149 9.17 -10.52 1.76
CA ALA A 149 9.49 -11.30 0.57
C ALA A 149 10.77 -10.80 -0.13
N GLY A 150 10.98 -9.48 -0.16
CA GLY A 150 12.20 -8.84 -0.67
C GLY A 150 13.46 -9.21 0.12
N ILE A 151 13.38 -9.15 1.46
CA ILE A 151 14.45 -9.60 2.36
C ILE A 151 14.76 -11.09 2.13
N ALA A 152 13.71 -11.90 1.99
CA ALA A 152 13.85 -13.33 1.77
C ALA A 152 14.32 -13.72 0.37
N LYS A 153 14.41 -12.78 -0.56
CA LYS A 153 14.68 -13.03 -1.99
C LYS A 153 13.69 -14.04 -2.60
N MET A 154 12.42 -13.95 -2.22
CA MET A 154 11.35 -14.73 -2.87
C MET A 154 11.26 -14.34 -4.34
N SER A 155 11.02 -15.29 -5.25
CA SER A 155 10.86 -14.98 -6.68
C SER A 155 9.80 -13.90 -6.91
N TYR A 156 10.18 -12.78 -7.55
CA TYR A 156 9.29 -11.65 -7.79
C TYR A 156 8.04 -12.05 -8.57
N LYS A 157 8.14 -13.00 -9.53
CA LYS A 157 6.99 -13.50 -10.29
C LYS A 157 5.97 -14.18 -9.38
N LYS A 158 6.47 -14.97 -8.43
CA LYS A 158 5.65 -15.68 -7.44
C LYS A 158 4.98 -14.69 -6.49
N LEU A 159 5.71 -13.66 -6.06
CA LEU A 159 5.19 -12.58 -5.22
C LEU A 159 4.08 -11.80 -5.93
N VAL A 160 4.36 -11.26 -7.12
CA VAL A 160 3.40 -10.45 -7.88
C VAL A 160 2.14 -11.24 -8.19
N ALA A 161 2.26 -12.50 -8.64
CA ALA A 161 1.10 -13.34 -8.89
C ALA A 161 0.26 -13.59 -7.63
N ALA A 162 0.90 -13.83 -6.48
CA ALA A 162 0.20 -14.03 -5.21
C ALA A 162 -0.50 -12.76 -4.72
N VAL A 163 0.15 -11.59 -4.83
CA VAL A 163 -0.43 -10.31 -4.45
C VAL A 163 -1.62 -9.96 -5.35
N VAL A 164 -1.48 -10.12 -6.67
CA VAL A 164 -2.58 -9.93 -7.63
C VAL A 164 -3.77 -10.78 -7.22
N ILE A 165 -3.58 -12.08 -6.99
CA ILE A 165 -4.70 -12.96 -6.62
C ILE A 165 -5.32 -12.57 -5.26
N GLY A 166 -4.50 -12.26 -4.26
CA GLY A 166 -4.98 -11.95 -2.91
C GLY A 166 -5.67 -10.58 -2.81
N GLU A 167 -5.17 -9.57 -3.51
CA GLU A 167 -5.70 -8.20 -3.47
C GLU A 167 -6.94 -8.01 -4.34
N LEU A 168 -7.16 -8.86 -5.34
CA LEU A 168 -8.33 -8.76 -6.22
C LEU A 168 -9.66 -8.61 -5.46
N PRO A 169 -10.04 -9.52 -4.53
CA PRO A 169 -11.27 -9.36 -3.76
C PRO A 169 -11.25 -8.15 -2.82
N VAL A 170 -10.08 -7.80 -2.25
CA VAL A 170 -9.94 -6.69 -1.29
C VAL A 170 -10.15 -5.34 -1.97
N VAL A 171 -9.44 -5.10 -3.08
CA VAL A 171 -9.58 -3.87 -3.88
C VAL A 171 -10.99 -3.75 -4.42
N THR A 172 -11.57 -4.86 -4.92
CA THR A 172 -12.96 -4.88 -5.38
C THR A 172 -13.92 -4.46 -4.27
N PHE A 173 -13.83 -5.11 -3.10
CA PHE A 173 -14.68 -4.79 -1.95
C PHE A 173 -14.58 -3.32 -1.56
N TYR A 174 -13.37 -2.78 -1.39
CA TYR A 174 -13.19 -1.39 -0.97
C TYR A 174 -13.63 -0.36 -2.01
N VAL A 175 -13.51 -0.66 -3.31
CA VAL A 175 -14.05 0.21 -4.35
C VAL A 175 -15.57 0.29 -4.24
N PHE A 176 -16.27 -0.84 -4.21
CA PHE A 176 -17.73 -0.83 -4.15
C PHE A 176 -18.26 -0.29 -2.82
N ALA A 177 -17.66 -0.69 -1.69
CA ALA A 177 -17.99 -0.12 -0.39
C ALA A 177 -17.75 1.39 -0.34
N GLY A 178 -16.65 1.87 -0.93
CA GLY A 178 -16.36 3.30 -1.01
C GLY A 178 -17.34 4.09 -1.88
N VAL A 179 -17.85 3.49 -2.96
CA VAL A 179 -18.90 4.09 -3.80
C VAL A 179 -20.19 4.23 -2.99
N GLU A 180 -20.64 3.17 -2.32
CA GLU A 180 -21.85 3.20 -1.48
C GLU A 180 -21.72 4.22 -0.35
N LEU A 181 -20.56 4.27 0.32
CA LEU A 181 -20.27 5.28 1.34
C LEU A 181 -20.28 6.70 0.75
N GLY A 182 -19.73 6.88 -0.45
CA GLY A 182 -19.74 8.16 -1.15
C GLY A 182 -21.16 8.63 -1.49
N GLU A 183 -22.03 7.73 -1.95
CA GLU A 183 -23.44 8.03 -2.22
C GLU A 183 -24.21 8.32 -0.93
N TRP A 184 -24.04 7.51 0.12
CA TRP A 184 -24.65 7.77 1.43
C TRP A 184 -24.23 9.13 2.00
N LEU A 185 -22.95 9.49 1.86
CA LEU A 185 -22.48 10.80 2.28
C LEU A 185 -23.15 11.92 1.49
N ARG A 186 -23.54 11.74 0.22
CA ARG A 186 -24.14 12.80 -0.61
C ARG A 186 -25.63 13.07 -0.33
N VAL A 187 -26.33 12.14 0.31
CA VAL A 187 -27.72 12.28 0.80
C VAL A 187 -27.73 13.08 2.10
#